data_AF-A0AB35YTU7-F1
#
_entry.id   AF-A0AB35YTU7-F1
#
_cell.length_a   1.000
_cell.length_b   1.000
_cell.length_c   1.000
_cell.angle_alpha   90.00
_cell.angle_beta   90.00
_cell.angle_gamma   90.00
#
_symmetry.space_group_name_H-M   'P 1'
#
loop_
_entity.id
_entity.type
_entity.pdbx_description
1 polymer ?
#
loop_
_entity_poly.entity_id
_entity_poly.type
_entity_poly.pdbx_seq_one_letter_code
_entity_poly.pdbx_strand_id
1 'polypeptide(L)'
;MGGQSPSDVSLALSYLDTAFNPHNIYFVWDHQIDYIDDDSEFYSPGASVFDINNHPDGVDIYMYDDSVGFLGWDGYGTSSQPKTAFLVSGFMEDPVTLQTYPLVKSHILSHEMGHVLSLWHTHHGTGENTQQDPYECPEFADGSNSAICGDYITDTPADPDMNYKVDFATCQWLESGFDGNGDPDDPNDPGDPYDPDEHNIMGHSVVPCMSYLTPKQGNRMKVAMTIIPALTAVSNYTLSGYPCATAGLNFYPNAMDGELNLDLREKPANTYPYQIFDAYGVMVLSGESQNVLKTIDTSGLDEGLYFLHFYDNGQLTIKQLLVEH
;
A
#
# COMPACT_ATOMS: atom_id res chain seq x y z
N MET A 1 -17.06 21.20 19.67
CA MET A 1 -17.09 19.72 19.76
C MET A 1 -16.85 19.24 18.35
N GLY A 2 -16.03 18.22 18.17
CA GLY A 2 -15.81 17.64 16.85
C GLY A 2 -14.34 17.29 16.61
N GLY A 3 -14.13 16.25 15.81
CA GLY A 3 -12.83 15.71 15.41
C GLY A 3 -12.22 14.73 16.41
N GLN A 4 -11.19 14.02 15.97
CA GLN A 4 -10.45 13.06 16.79
C GLN A 4 -9.54 13.75 17.81
N SER A 5 -9.37 13.13 18.98
CA SER A 5 -8.38 13.60 19.96
C SER A 5 -6.94 13.32 19.45
N PRO A 6 -5.92 14.06 19.92
CA PRO A 6 -4.53 13.75 19.55
C PRO A 6 -4.09 12.31 19.88
N SER A 7 -4.64 11.72 20.94
CA SER A 7 -4.43 10.31 21.27
C SER A 7 -5.09 9.37 20.27
N ASP A 8 -6.29 9.71 19.80
CA ASP A 8 -6.99 8.92 18.78
C ASP A 8 -6.30 9.01 17.42
N VAL A 9 -5.78 10.18 17.04
CA VAL A 9 -4.95 10.34 15.83
C VAL A 9 -3.70 9.47 15.93
N SER A 10 -3.03 9.46 17.08
CA SER A 10 -1.84 8.61 17.29
C SER A 10 -2.18 7.12 17.19
N LEU A 11 -3.34 6.71 17.71
CA LEU A 11 -3.83 5.33 17.59
C LEU A 11 -4.18 4.99 16.14
N ALA A 12 -4.88 5.89 15.44
CA ALA A 12 -5.22 5.74 14.02
C ALA A 12 -3.95 5.51 13.17
N LEU A 13 -2.91 6.33 13.35
CA LEU A 13 -1.63 6.16 12.65
C LEU A 13 -0.94 4.83 12.97
N SER A 14 -1.13 4.28 14.17
CA SER A 14 -0.58 2.95 14.51
C SER A 14 -1.19 1.82 13.67
N TYR A 15 -2.42 1.96 13.16
CA TYR A 15 -2.99 1.00 12.21
C TYR A 15 -2.34 1.06 10.83
N LEU A 16 -1.82 2.23 10.44
CA LEU A 16 -0.96 2.32 9.26
C LEU A 16 0.37 1.62 9.52
N ASP A 17 0.99 1.84 10.68
CA ASP A 17 2.22 1.14 11.03
C ASP A 17 2.05 -0.38 11.03
N THR A 18 0.97 -0.92 11.62
CA THR A 18 0.75 -2.37 11.68
C THR A 18 0.51 -2.98 10.30
N ALA A 19 -0.22 -2.29 9.42
CA ALA A 19 -0.54 -2.78 8.08
C ALA A 19 0.64 -2.64 7.10
N PHE A 20 1.41 -1.55 7.15
CA PHE A 20 2.36 -1.20 6.10
C PHE A 20 3.84 -1.49 6.45
N ASN A 21 4.21 -1.50 7.74
CA ASN A 21 5.59 -1.83 8.16
C ASN A 21 6.07 -3.21 7.68
N PRO A 22 5.24 -4.28 7.67
CA PRO A 22 5.63 -5.58 7.11
C PRO A 22 6.07 -5.50 5.63
N HIS A 23 5.64 -4.47 4.91
CA HIS A 23 5.98 -4.22 3.50
C HIS A 23 7.10 -3.20 3.32
N ASN A 24 7.71 -2.74 4.41
CA ASN A 24 8.73 -1.67 4.45
C ASN A 24 8.22 -0.32 3.94
N ILE A 25 6.94 -0.04 4.16
CA ILE A 25 6.33 1.27 3.95
C ILE A 25 6.03 1.82 5.33
N TYR A 26 6.39 3.07 5.58
CA TYR A 26 6.17 3.69 6.88
C TYR A 26 5.75 5.14 6.69
N PHE A 27 5.02 5.65 7.68
CA PHE A 27 4.45 6.99 7.65
C PHE A 27 5.15 7.87 8.68
N VAL A 28 5.56 9.07 8.26
CA VAL A 28 6.17 10.05 9.15
C VAL A 28 5.22 11.23 9.26
N TRP A 29 4.65 11.36 10.45
CA TRP A 29 3.84 12.50 10.84
C TRP A 29 4.70 13.51 11.61
N ASP A 30 4.54 14.80 11.33
CA ASP A 30 5.29 15.90 11.96
C ASP A 30 4.75 16.30 13.35
N HIS A 31 3.79 15.53 13.87
CA HIS A 31 3.07 15.80 15.12
C HIS A 31 2.25 17.10 15.13
N GLN A 32 1.95 17.67 13.96
CA GLN A 32 1.01 18.79 13.83
C GLN A 32 -0.33 18.27 13.31
N ILE A 33 -1.42 18.62 14.01
CA ILE A 33 -2.77 18.40 13.52
C ILE A 33 -3.22 19.70 12.87
N ASP A 34 -3.58 19.64 11.61
CA ASP A 34 -4.26 20.75 10.93
C ASP A 34 -5.76 20.62 11.14
N TYR A 35 -6.34 21.54 11.91
CA TYR A 35 -7.74 21.50 12.29
C TYR A 35 -8.60 22.26 11.27
N ILE A 36 -9.69 21.63 10.83
CA ILE A 36 -10.76 22.28 10.05
C ILE A 36 -11.88 22.67 11.03
N ASP A 37 -11.93 23.95 11.40
CA ASP A 37 -12.96 24.51 12.30
C ASP A 37 -14.17 25.02 11.48
N ASP A 38 -14.95 24.07 10.94
CA ASP A 38 -16.13 24.35 10.14
C ASP A 38 -17.26 23.34 10.44
N ASP A 39 -18.36 23.82 11.03
CA ASP A 39 -19.53 22.98 11.38
C ASP A 39 -20.18 22.36 10.14
N SER A 40 -20.17 23.04 8.98
CA SER A 40 -20.77 22.53 7.74
C SER A 40 -20.00 21.33 7.22
N GLU A 41 -18.67 21.44 7.19
CA GLU A 41 -17.79 20.32 6.81
C GLU A 41 -17.93 19.19 7.82
N PHE A 42 -17.93 19.50 9.13
CA PHE A 42 -18.07 18.50 10.19
C PHE A 42 -19.30 17.59 10.02
N TYR A 43 -20.47 18.16 9.67
CA TYR A 43 -21.71 17.39 9.50
C TYR A 43 -21.92 16.84 8.09
N SER A 44 -21.05 17.16 7.14
CA SER A 44 -21.17 16.74 5.74
C SER A 44 -19.85 16.18 5.22
N PRO A 45 -19.33 15.08 5.81
CA PRO A 45 -18.11 14.45 5.30
C PRO A 45 -18.26 14.16 3.81
N GLY A 46 -17.22 14.38 3.02
CA GLY A 46 -17.30 14.15 1.58
C GLY A 46 -16.05 14.61 0.85
N ALA A 47 -15.98 14.28 -0.45
CA ALA A 47 -14.80 14.53 -1.28
C ALA A 47 -14.42 16.02 -1.43
N SER A 48 -15.31 16.97 -1.09
CA SER A 48 -14.99 18.40 -1.04
C SER A 48 -13.90 18.72 -0.03
N VAL A 49 -13.77 17.92 1.03
CA VAL A 49 -12.75 18.13 2.07
C VAL A 49 -11.33 18.05 1.49
N PHE A 50 -11.14 17.33 0.38
CA PHE A 50 -9.84 17.20 -0.29
C PHE A 50 -9.36 18.51 -0.96
N ASP A 51 -10.15 19.59 -0.93
CA ASP A 51 -9.73 20.94 -1.35
C ASP A 51 -9.39 21.85 -0.15
N ILE A 52 -9.50 21.36 1.08
CA ILE A 52 -9.31 22.14 2.31
C ILE A 52 -8.01 21.68 2.97
N ASN A 53 -7.07 22.60 3.19
CA ASN A 53 -5.79 22.28 3.84
C ASN A 53 -5.02 21.14 3.15
N ASN A 54 -5.11 21.05 1.81
CA ASN A 54 -4.45 20.01 1.06
C ASN A 54 -2.99 20.35 0.73
N HIS A 55 -2.13 19.34 0.69
CA HIS A 55 -0.68 19.47 0.51
C HIS A 55 -0.19 18.68 -0.72
N PRO A 56 0.69 19.27 -1.56
CA PRO A 56 1.16 18.61 -2.78
C PRO A 56 2.34 17.65 -2.56
N ASP A 57 2.89 17.59 -1.35
CA ASP A 57 4.16 16.92 -1.01
C ASP A 57 4.01 15.81 0.03
N GLY A 58 2.79 15.34 0.26
CA GLY A 58 2.50 14.30 1.25
C GLY A 58 1.14 13.63 1.03
N VAL A 59 0.69 12.94 2.07
CA VAL A 59 -0.65 12.37 2.15
C VAL A 59 -1.48 13.18 3.12
N ASP A 60 -2.63 13.70 2.68
CA ASP A 60 -3.60 14.33 3.58
C ASP A 60 -4.61 13.30 4.10
N ILE A 61 -4.72 13.20 5.43
CA ILE A 61 -5.63 12.26 6.10
C ILE A 61 -6.70 13.04 6.87
N TYR A 62 -7.94 13.00 6.39
CA TYR A 62 -9.06 13.71 7.00
C TYR A 62 -9.82 12.78 7.96
N MET A 63 -9.64 13.01 9.26
CA MET A 63 -10.18 12.17 10.33
C MET A 63 -11.40 12.83 10.98
N TYR A 64 -12.60 12.33 10.67
CA TYR A 64 -13.86 12.80 11.25
C TYR A 64 -14.14 12.14 12.60
N ASP A 65 -15.13 12.66 13.33
CA ASP A 65 -15.57 12.08 14.62
C ASP A 65 -16.29 10.74 14.44
N ASP A 66 -16.15 9.86 15.42
CA ASP A 66 -16.74 8.51 15.39
C ASP A 66 -18.28 8.54 15.32
N SER A 67 -18.92 9.64 15.71
CA SER A 67 -20.38 9.81 15.70
C SER A 67 -20.94 10.39 14.40
N VAL A 68 -20.08 10.72 13.44
CA VAL A 68 -20.48 11.34 12.17
C VAL A 68 -20.46 10.30 11.05
N GLY A 69 -21.64 9.99 10.53
CA GLY A 69 -21.83 9.16 9.35
C GLY A 69 -21.81 9.96 8.03
N PHE A 70 -22.00 9.28 6.91
CA PHE A 70 -22.16 9.91 5.58
C PHE A 70 -23.48 9.48 4.93
N LEU A 71 -24.30 10.43 4.48
CA LEU A 71 -25.54 10.16 3.73
C LEU A 71 -26.46 9.07 4.34
N GLY A 72 -26.53 8.98 5.67
CA GLY A 72 -27.36 8.00 6.39
C GLY A 72 -26.68 6.65 6.64
N TRP A 73 -25.41 6.50 6.30
CA TRP A 73 -24.54 5.40 6.70
C TRP A 73 -23.80 5.75 7.98
N ASP A 74 -23.61 4.77 8.86
CA ASP A 74 -22.97 4.97 10.17
C ASP A 74 -21.46 5.26 10.06
N GLY A 75 -20.83 4.97 8.91
CA GLY A 75 -19.44 5.33 8.62
C GLY A 75 -19.11 5.30 7.11
N TYR A 76 -17.99 5.92 6.74
CA TYR A 76 -17.58 6.12 5.36
C TYR A 76 -16.07 6.38 5.22
N GLY A 77 -15.46 5.80 4.20
CA GLY A 77 -14.09 6.07 3.76
C GLY A 77 -14.06 6.35 2.26
N THR A 78 -13.18 7.24 1.83
CA THR A 78 -12.87 7.40 0.39
C THR A 78 -11.52 8.05 0.19
N SER A 79 -10.87 7.75 -0.93
CA SER A 79 -9.58 8.30 -1.33
C SER A 79 -9.64 9.07 -2.65
N SER A 80 -8.66 9.94 -2.86
CA SER A 80 -8.45 10.69 -4.10
C SER A 80 -7.00 10.51 -4.56
N GLN A 81 -6.79 9.63 -5.54
CA GLN A 81 -5.48 9.43 -6.15
C GLN A 81 -4.86 10.69 -6.81
N PRO A 82 -5.60 11.58 -7.52
CA PRO A 82 -4.97 12.79 -8.06
C PRO A 82 -4.53 13.79 -6.99
N LYS A 83 -5.05 13.67 -5.76
CA LYS A 83 -4.75 14.57 -4.64
C LYS A 83 -3.94 13.93 -3.51
N THR A 84 -3.67 12.61 -3.61
CA THR A 84 -2.95 11.85 -2.57
C THR A 84 -3.58 12.10 -1.19
N ALA A 85 -4.89 11.93 -1.10
CA ALA A 85 -5.66 12.26 0.09
C ALA A 85 -6.74 11.21 0.35
N PHE A 86 -7.16 11.05 1.61
CA PHE A 86 -8.33 10.23 1.94
C PHE A 86 -9.01 10.70 3.23
N LEU A 87 -10.28 10.35 3.37
CA LEU A 87 -11.08 10.66 4.56
C LEU A 87 -11.64 9.38 5.17
N VAL A 88 -11.84 9.38 6.48
CA VAL A 88 -12.56 8.33 7.23
C VAL A 88 -13.47 8.96 8.27
N SER A 89 -14.69 8.45 8.40
CA SER A 89 -15.73 8.96 9.30
C SER A 89 -16.57 7.85 9.90
N GLY A 90 -17.03 8.04 11.14
CA GLY A 90 -18.08 7.22 11.74
C GLY A 90 -17.64 5.89 12.33
N PHE A 91 -18.57 4.93 12.39
CA PHE A 91 -18.40 3.62 13.01
C PHE A 91 -19.11 2.50 12.24
N MET A 92 -18.75 1.27 12.56
CA MET A 92 -19.49 0.05 12.20
C MET A 92 -20.06 -0.56 13.49
N GLU A 93 -21.29 -1.06 13.46
CA GLU A 93 -21.92 -1.77 14.58
C GLU A 93 -22.04 -3.27 14.29
N ASP A 94 -21.66 -4.11 15.25
CA ASP A 94 -22.00 -5.52 15.23
C ASP A 94 -23.51 -5.68 15.48
N PRO A 95 -24.29 -6.22 14.53
CA PRO A 95 -25.74 -6.30 14.64
C PRO A 95 -26.24 -7.28 15.72
N VAL A 96 -25.36 -8.15 16.24
CA VAL A 96 -25.68 -9.14 17.27
C VAL A 96 -25.32 -8.61 18.66
N THR A 97 -24.11 -8.07 18.82
CA THR A 97 -23.63 -7.60 20.14
C THR A 97 -23.92 -6.12 20.41
N LEU A 98 -24.27 -5.35 19.37
CA LEU A 98 -24.41 -3.89 19.39
C LEU A 98 -23.10 -3.17 19.79
N GLN A 99 -21.96 -3.85 19.63
CA GLN A 99 -20.66 -3.25 19.83
C GLN A 99 -20.33 -2.36 18.63
N THR A 100 -19.93 -1.12 18.91
CA THR A 100 -19.50 -0.18 17.88
C THR A 100 -17.98 -0.19 17.72
N TYR A 101 -17.53 -0.08 16.48
CA TYR A 101 -16.14 -0.05 16.07
C TYR A 101 -15.89 1.26 15.32
N PRO A 102 -15.16 2.22 15.91
CA PRO A 102 -14.77 3.45 15.23
C PRO A 102 -13.93 3.19 13.99
N LEU A 103 -14.32 3.76 12.84
CA LEU A 103 -13.62 3.47 11.58
C LEU A 103 -12.23 4.13 11.53
N VAL A 104 -12.09 5.35 12.05
CA VAL A 104 -10.81 6.08 12.04
C VAL A 104 -9.72 5.33 12.84
N LYS A 105 -10.11 4.63 13.91
CA LYS A 105 -9.22 3.86 14.78
C LYS A 105 -9.25 2.38 14.41
N SER A 106 -9.19 2.09 13.12
CA SER A 106 -9.24 0.73 12.59
C SER A 106 -8.49 0.60 11.27
N HIS A 107 -8.45 -0.62 10.72
CA HIS A 107 -7.87 -0.89 9.42
C HIS A 107 -8.66 -0.30 8.23
N ILE A 108 -9.83 0.33 8.45
CA ILE A 108 -10.44 1.18 7.41
C ILE A 108 -9.51 2.35 7.05
N LEU A 109 -8.78 2.91 8.02
CA LEU A 109 -7.75 3.90 7.71
C LEU A 109 -6.65 3.33 6.80
N SER A 110 -6.25 2.08 7.05
CA SER A 110 -5.27 1.36 6.23
C SER A 110 -5.80 1.05 4.83
N HIS A 111 -7.08 0.70 4.73
CA HIS A 111 -7.78 0.41 3.48
C HIS A 111 -7.77 1.62 2.54
N GLU A 112 -8.17 2.79 3.03
CA GLU A 112 -8.16 4.01 2.22
C GLU A 112 -6.75 4.44 1.82
N MET A 113 -5.76 4.24 2.70
CA MET A 113 -4.36 4.45 2.35
C MET A 113 -3.88 3.45 1.27
N GLY A 114 -4.38 2.22 1.28
CA GLY A 114 -4.13 1.22 0.23
C GLY A 114 -4.59 1.72 -1.14
N HIS A 115 -5.77 2.33 -1.22
CA HIS A 115 -6.24 2.97 -2.46
C HIS A 115 -5.38 4.14 -2.90
N VAL A 116 -4.88 4.97 -1.98
CA VAL A 116 -3.90 6.01 -2.32
C VAL A 116 -2.64 5.40 -2.96
N LEU A 117 -2.23 4.21 -2.52
CA LEU A 117 -1.10 3.45 -3.09
C LEU A 117 -1.51 2.46 -4.20
N SER A 118 -2.58 2.77 -4.93
CA SER A 118 -3.01 2.04 -6.13
C SER A 118 -3.36 0.56 -5.92
N LEU A 119 -3.81 0.19 -4.72
CA LEU A 119 -4.53 -1.06 -4.51
C LEU A 119 -5.99 -0.91 -4.89
N TRP A 120 -6.51 -1.91 -5.60
CA TRP A 120 -7.94 -2.10 -5.80
C TRP A 120 -8.52 -2.90 -4.64
N HIS A 121 -9.85 -2.90 -4.53
CA HIS A 121 -10.50 -3.91 -3.72
C HIS A 121 -10.23 -5.30 -4.27
N THR A 122 -10.19 -6.32 -3.40
CA THR A 122 -10.00 -7.72 -3.80
C THR A 122 -11.08 -8.22 -4.75
N HIS A 123 -12.29 -7.65 -4.71
CA HIS A 123 -13.43 -7.96 -5.59
C HIS A 123 -13.53 -7.08 -6.85
N HIS A 124 -12.43 -6.45 -7.27
CA HIS A 124 -12.41 -5.67 -8.51
C HIS A 124 -12.81 -6.55 -9.71
N GLY A 125 -13.76 -6.10 -10.52
CA GLY A 125 -14.27 -6.86 -11.67
C GLY A 125 -15.37 -7.90 -11.37
N THR A 126 -15.68 -8.20 -10.11
CA THR A 126 -16.80 -9.09 -9.69
C THR A 126 -17.92 -8.34 -9.00
N GLY A 127 -17.60 -7.43 -8.06
CA GLY A 127 -18.58 -6.62 -7.31
C GLY A 127 -18.61 -5.15 -7.68
N GLU A 128 -17.57 -4.67 -8.38
CA GLU A 128 -17.43 -3.27 -8.77
C GLU A 128 -17.39 -3.12 -10.28
N ASN A 129 -18.16 -2.15 -10.78
CA ASN A 129 -18.00 -1.64 -12.13
C ASN A 129 -17.45 -0.23 -12.03
N THR A 130 -16.13 -0.12 -12.06
CA THR A 130 -15.51 1.21 -12.03
C THR A 130 -15.29 1.64 -13.47
N GLN A 131 -15.86 2.78 -13.87
CA GLN A 131 -15.54 3.39 -15.18
C GLN A 131 -14.07 3.82 -15.31
N GLN A 132 -13.27 3.55 -14.28
CA GLN A 132 -11.86 3.90 -14.14
C GLN A 132 -10.95 2.81 -14.73
N ASP A 133 -11.44 1.56 -14.81
CA ASP A 133 -10.69 0.45 -15.39
C ASP A 133 -11.43 -0.16 -16.60
N PRO A 134 -11.02 0.17 -17.84
CA PRO A 134 -11.65 -0.37 -19.05
C PRO A 134 -11.33 -1.85 -19.30
N TYR A 135 -10.44 -2.46 -18.51
CA TYR A 135 -10.00 -3.85 -18.63
C TYR A 135 -10.41 -4.69 -17.42
N GLU A 136 -11.32 -4.20 -16.58
CA GLU A 136 -11.85 -4.98 -15.46
C GLU A 136 -12.48 -6.30 -15.95
N CYS A 137 -12.17 -7.39 -15.26
CA CYS A 137 -12.76 -8.70 -15.50
C CYS A 137 -12.78 -9.51 -14.20
N PRO A 138 -13.74 -10.45 -14.05
CA PRO A 138 -13.79 -11.35 -12.90
C PRO A 138 -12.54 -12.20 -12.78
N GLU A 139 -11.98 -12.28 -11.57
CA GLU A 139 -10.96 -13.28 -11.24
C GLU A 139 -11.61 -14.66 -11.09
N PHE A 140 -10.93 -15.68 -11.59
CA PHE A 140 -11.31 -17.08 -11.42
C PHE A 140 -10.73 -17.61 -10.12
N ALA A 141 -11.53 -18.40 -9.39
CA ALA A 141 -11.18 -18.90 -8.07
C ALA A 141 -10.00 -19.90 -8.10
N ASP A 142 -9.69 -20.48 -9.27
CA ASP A 142 -8.48 -21.28 -9.48
C ASP A 142 -7.18 -20.45 -9.61
N GLY A 143 -7.30 -19.12 -9.66
CA GLY A 143 -6.20 -18.16 -9.77
C GLY A 143 -5.56 -18.08 -11.16
N SER A 144 -6.12 -18.75 -12.17
CA SER A 144 -5.52 -18.86 -13.52
C SER A 144 -5.43 -17.54 -14.28
N ASN A 145 -6.26 -16.55 -13.93
CA ASN A 145 -6.27 -15.21 -14.51
C ASN A 145 -5.97 -14.08 -13.50
N SER A 146 -5.57 -14.41 -12.27
CA SER A 146 -5.32 -13.45 -11.16
C SER A 146 -4.25 -12.37 -11.46
N ALA A 147 -3.46 -12.53 -12.51
CA ALA A 147 -2.50 -11.51 -12.97
C ALA A 147 -3.12 -10.44 -13.88
N ILE A 148 -4.29 -10.71 -14.46
CA ILE A 148 -4.92 -9.93 -15.53
C ILE A 148 -6.41 -9.65 -15.32
N CYS A 149 -7.00 -10.19 -14.25
CA CYS A 149 -8.37 -9.96 -13.78
C CYS A 149 -8.35 -9.85 -12.25
N GLY A 150 -9.48 -9.51 -11.64
CA GLY A 150 -9.52 -9.25 -10.20
C GLY A 150 -8.82 -7.95 -9.85
N ASP A 151 -8.21 -7.89 -8.68
CA ASP A 151 -7.37 -6.77 -8.25
C ASP A 151 -5.99 -6.73 -8.96
N TYR A 152 -5.72 -7.68 -9.86
CA TYR A 152 -4.45 -7.93 -10.55
C TYR A 152 -3.29 -8.35 -9.63
N ILE A 153 -3.59 -9.02 -8.52
CA ILE A 153 -2.60 -9.44 -7.52
C ILE A 153 -2.74 -10.94 -7.26
N THR A 154 -1.90 -11.71 -7.95
CA THR A 154 -1.83 -13.20 -7.87
C THR A 154 -1.56 -13.86 -6.49
N ASP A 155 -1.60 -13.14 -5.36
CA ASP A 155 -1.59 -13.74 -4.00
C ASP A 155 -2.76 -13.30 -3.12
N THR A 156 -3.72 -12.56 -3.67
CA THR A 156 -5.08 -12.43 -3.15
C THR A 156 -5.96 -13.48 -3.83
N PRO A 157 -6.86 -14.16 -3.11
CA PRO A 157 -7.82 -15.05 -3.73
C PRO A 157 -8.95 -14.25 -4.39
N ALA A 158 -9.58 -14.85 -5.41
CA ALA A 158 -10.74 -14.26 -6.06
C ALA A 158 -11.86 -13.98 -5.04
N ASP A 159 -12.30 -12.72 -4.99
CA ASP A 159 -13.31 -12.24 -4.05
C ASP A 159 -14.63 -11.93 -4.79
N PRO A 160 -15.76 -12.52 -4.38
CA PRO A 160 -17.07 -12.28 -5.00
C PRO A 160 -17.76 -11.00 -4.55
N ASP A 161 -17.07 -10.13 -3.80
CA ASP A 161 -17.63 -9.07 -2.96
C ASP A 161 -18.37 -9.66 -1.75
N MET A 162 -17.62 -9.84 -0.67
CA MET A 162 -18.14 -10.27 0.63
C MET A 162 -19.25 -9.34 1.17
N ASN A 163 -19.26 -8.05 0.79
CA ASN A 163 -20.26 -7.06 1.14
C ASN A 163 -20.61 -7.04 2.65
N TYR A 164 -19.58 -7.10 3.49
CA TYR A 164 -19.67 -7.11 4.96
C TYR A 164 -20.44 -8.31 5.55
N LYS A 165 -20.67 -9.37 4.78
CA LYS A 165 -21.35 -10.60 5.23
C LYS A 165 -20.35 -11.58 5.84
N VAL A 166 -19.62 -11.10 6.84
CA VAL A 166 -18.62 -11.86 7.59
C VAL A 166 -19.04 -11.89 9.05
N ASP A 167 -18.90 -13.06 9.69
CA ASP A 167 -19.17 -13.18 11.12
C ASP A 167 -18.12 -12.39 11.93
N PHE A 168 -18.58 -11.49 12.80
CA PHE A 168 -17.71 -10.62 13.61
C PHE A 168 -16.82 -11.38 14.61
N ALA A 169 -17.18 -12.60 14.99
CA ALA A 169 -16.46 -13.38 15.99
C ALA A 169 -15.56 -14.45 15.35
N THR A 170 -15.99 -15.09 14.27
CA THR A 170 -15.24 -16.16 13.61
C THR A 170 -14.45 -15.69 12.40
N CYS A 171 -14.75 -14.50 11.86
CA CYS A 171 -14.17 -13.99 10.62
C CYS A 171 -14.35 -14.95 9.45
N GLN A 172 -15.53 -15.56 9.37
CA GLN A 172 -15.91 -16.43 8.28
C GLN A 172 -16.93 -15.75 7.39
N TRP A 173 -16.72 -15.82 6.09
CA TRP A 173 -17.70 -15.41 5.11
C TRP A 173 -18.97 -16.27 5.24
N LEU A 174 -20.12 -15.60 5.28
CA LEU A 174 -21.41 -16.22 5.61
C LEU A 174 -22.20 -16.67 4.38
N GLU A 175 -21.68 -16.42 3.18
CA GLU A 175 -22.31 -16.80 1.92
C GLU A 175 -21.54 -17.89 1.19
N SER A 176 -21.95 -18.14 -0.05
CA SER A 176 -21.31 -19.09 -0.96
C SER A 176 -21.54 -18.61 -2.39
N GLY A 177 -20.58 -18.84 -3.27
CA GLY A 177 -20.69 -18.51 -4.69
C GLY A 177 -19.70 -19.33 -5.50
N PHE A 178 -19.90 -19.34 -6.81
CA PHE A 178 -18.98 -19.93 -7.78
C PHE A 178 -18.56 -18.84 -8.77
N ASP A 179 -17.35 -18.98 -9.28
CA ASP A 179 -16.84 -18.08 -10.32
C ASP A 179 -17.53 -18.29 -11.67
N GLY A 180 -17.20 -17.42 -12.62
CA GLY A 180 -17.73 -17.48 -13.98
C GLY A 180 -16.99 -18.44 -14.92
N ASN A 181 -16.12 -19.31 -14.41
CA ASN A 181 -15.22 -20.14 -15.23
C ASN A 181 -15.85 -21.50 -15.66
N GLY A 182 -17.03 -21.83 -15.11
CA GLY A 182 -17.78 -23.04 -15.48
C GLY A 182 -18.41 -22.98 -16.88
N ASP A 183 -18.79 -24.13 -17.42
CA ASP A 183 -19.52 -24.21 -18.69
C ASP A 183 -20.96 -23.63 -18.56
N PRO A 184 -21.28 -22.50 -19.21
CA PRO A 184 -22.60 -21.88 -19.11
C PRO A 184 -23.73 -22.76 -19.67
N ASP A 185 -23.41 -23.77 -20.48
CA ASP A 185 -24.36 -24.73 -21.04
C ASP A 185 -24.49 -26.02 -20.20
N ASP A 186 -23.62 -26.26 -19.21
CA ASP A 186 -23.70 -27.40 -18.27
C ASP A 186 -24.07 -26.96 -16.85
N PRO A 187 -25.32 -27.18 -16.39
CA PRO A 187 -25.72 -26.82 -15.03
C PRO A 187 -25.02 -27.62 -13.91
N ASN A 188 -24.18 -28.61 -14.25
CA ASN A 188 -23.35 -29.35 -13.30
C ASN A 188 -21.92 -28.79 -13.19
N ASP A 189 -21.58 -27.77 -13.98
CA ASP A 189 -20.29 -27.09 -13.96
C ASP A 189 -20.47 -25.60 -13.67
N PRO A 190 -20.81 -25.23 -12.43
CA PRO A 190 -21.05 -23.83 -12.07
C PRO A 190 -19.78 -22.98 -11.98
N GLY A 191 -18.60 -23.55 -12.22
CA GLY A 191 -17.30 -22.93 -11.94
C GLY A 191 -16.70 -23.39 -10.61
N ASP A 192 -15.63 -22.73 -10.21
CA ASP A 192 -14.92 -23.01 -8.95
C ASP A 192 -15.52 -22.18 -7.80
N PRO A 193 -15.70 -22.76 -6.60
CA PRO A 193 -16.25 -22.02 -5.47
C PRO A 193 -15.29 -20.94 -5.00
N TYR A 194 -15.82 -19.75 -4.70
CA TYR A 194 -15.04 -18.68 -4.08
C TYR A 194 -14.65 -19.03 -2.64
N ASP A 195 -13.43 -18.62 -2.26
CA ASP A 195 -12.88 -18.69 -0.90
C ASP A 195 -12.15 -17.36 -0.63
N PRO A 196 -12.90 -16.24 -0.46
CA PRO A 196 -12.31 -14.92 -0.28
C PRO A 196 -11.54 -14.83 1.04
N ASP A 197 -10.58 -13.90 1.10
CA ASP A 197 -9.79 -13.66 2.29
C ASP A 197 -10.46 -12.61 3.20
N GLU A 198 -11.15 -13.07 4.26
CA GLU A 198 -11.86 -12.19 5.19
C GLU A 198 -10.93 -11.30 6.03
N HIS A 199 -9.62 -11.55 5.99
CA HIS A 199 -8.63 -10.85 6.79
C HIS A 199 -7.85 -9.81 5.99
N ASN A 200 -8.00 -9.81 4.65
CA ASN A 200 -7.38 -8.82 3.80
C ASN A 200 -7.97 -7.43 4.06
N ILE A 201 -7.10 -6.45 4.26
CA ILE A 201 -7.50 -5.06 4.52
C ILE A 201 -8.23 -4.46 3.31
N MET A 202 -7.95 -4.90 2.08
CA MET A 202 -8.59 -4.39 0.86
C MET A 202 -9.91 -5.10 0.50
N GLY A 203 -10.35 -6.10 1.27
CA GLY A 203 -11.65 -6.74 1.08
C GLY A 203 -12.77 -6.01 1.81
N HIS A 204 -14.03 -6.25 1.43
CA HIS A 204 -15.23 -5.76 2.15
C HIS A 204 -15.62 -6.70 3.29
N SER A 205 -14.66 -6.98 4.18
CA SER A 205 -14.88 -7.70 5.43
C SER A 205 -15.36 -6.76 6.54
N VAL A 206 -15.63 -7.31 7.73
CA VAL A 206 -16.00 -6.53 8.91
C VAL A 206 -14.77 -6.03 9.66
N VAL A 207 -14.88 -4.86 10.29
CA VAL A 207 -13.76 -4.14 10.92
C VAL A 207 -12.86 -5.01 11.82
N PRO A 208 -13.38 -5.89 12.69
CA PRO A 208 -12.54 -6.69 13.58
C PRO A 208 -11.70 -7.78 12.90
N CYS A 209 -12.05 -8.15 11.66
CA CYS A 209 -11.43 -9.26 10.94
C CYS A 209 -10.27 -8.81 10.04
N MET A 210 -10.33 -7.59 9.53
CA MET A 210 -9.24 -6.99 8.75
C MET A 210 -7.94 -6.97 9.56
N SER A 211 -6.85 -7.48 9.00
CA SER A 211 -5.60 -7.61 9.75
C SER A 211 -4.30 -7.52 8.94
N TYR A 212 -4.31 -7.74 7.62
CA TYR A 212 -3.08 -7.66 6.82
C TYR A 212 -3.28 -7.24 5.36
N LEU A 213 -2.15 -6.89 4.74
CA LEU A 213 -1.98 -6.79 3.29
C LEU A 213 -1.03 -7.90 2.83
N THR A 214 -1.21 -8.43 1.62
CA THR A 214 -0.36 -9.51 1.09
C THR A 214 1.02 -9.02 0.68
N PRO A 215 2.02 -9.91 0.57
CA PRO A 215 3.33 -9.53 0.04
C PRO A 215 3.29 -8.86 -1.34
N LYS A 216 2.45 -9.32 -2.29
CA LYS A 216 2.36 -8.69 -3.62
C LYS A 216 1.55 -7.39 -3.60
N GLN A 217 0.55 -7.23 -2.72
CA GLN A 217 -0.03 -5.91 -2.42
C GLN A 217 1.06 -4.94 -1.95
N GLY A 218 1.94 -5.37 -1.04
CA GLY A 218 3.12 -4.62 -0.61
C GLY A 218 4.05 -4.19 -1.76
N ASN A 219 4.30 -5.08 -2.72
CA ASN A 219 5.12 -4.77 -3.88
C ASN A 219 4.45 -3.74 -4.80
N ARG A 220 3.15 -3.89 -5.08
CA ARG A 220 2.39 -2.93 -5.89
C ARG A 220 2.38 -1.54 -5.28
N MET A 221 2.16 -1.44 -3.96
CA MET A 221 2.20 -0.15 -3.25
C MET A 221 3.55 0.54 -3.37
N LYS A 222 4.67 -0.19 -3.23
CA LYS A 222 6.02 0.39 -3.43
C LYS A 222 6.20 0.91 -4.86
N VAL A 223 5.68 0.22 -5.87
CA VAL A 223 5.69 0.72 -7.27
C VAL A 223 4.86 2.00 -7.38
N ALA A 224 3.66 2.02 -6.81
CA ALA A 224 2.78 3.19 -6.78
C ALA A 224 3.50 4.44 -6.21
N MET A 225 4.25 4.28 -5.13
CA MET A 225 5.03 5.37 -4.51
C MET A 225 6.14 5.96 -5.41
N THR A 226 6.56 5.24 -6.46
CA THR A 226 7.55 5.76 -7.44
C THR A 226 6.90 6.47 -8.62
N ILE A 227 5.60 6.28 -8.83
CA ILE A 227 4.85 6.89 -9.94
C ILE A 227 3.92 8.03 -9.49
N ILE A 228 3.45 8.02 -8.24
CA ILE A 228 2.59 9.07 -7.68
C ILE A 228 3.47 10.31 -7.42
N PRO A 229 3.29 11.43 -8.15
CA PRO A 229 4.21 12.57 -8.10
C PRO A 229 4.43 13.12 -6.68
N ALA A 230 3.35 13.25 -5.90
CA ALA A 230 3.39 13.74 -4.52
C ALA A 230 4.24 12.85 -3.59
N LEU A 231 4.37 11.56 -3.91
CA LEU A 231 5.07 10.57 -3.08
C LEU A 231 6.49 10.25 -3.58
N THR A 232 6.85 10.65 -4.81
CA THR A 232 8.19 10.36 -5.38
C THR A 232 9.34 10.98 -4.58
N ALA A 233 9.12 12.15 -3.97
CA ALA A 233 10.10 12.72 -3.06
C ALA A 233 10.22 11.88 -1.79
N VAL A 234 9.09 11.39 -1.26
CA VAL A 234 8.95 10.65 0.01
C VAL A 234 9.47 9.20 -0.10
N SER A 235 9.33 8.54 -1.24
CA SER A 235 9.79 7.16 -1.48
C SER A 235 11.31 7.00 -1.51
N ASN A 236 12.06 8.11 -1.59
CA ASN A 236 13.51 8.13 -1.48
C ASN A 236 14.01 8.14 -0.02
N TYR A 237 13.12 8.29 0.98
CA TYR A 237 13.48 8.32 2.39
C TYR A 237 13.43 6.91 2.98
N THR A 238 14.55 6.47 3.55
CA THR A 238 14.60 5.26 4.40
C THR A 238 14.23 5.68 5.81
N LEU A 239 13.25 5.03 6.43
CA LEU A 239 12.89 5.35 7.81
C LEU A 239 14.00 4.94 8.78
N SER A 240 14.73 5.96 9.21
CA SER A 240 15.09 6.14 10.61
C SER A 240 14.70 7.57 10.95
N GLY A 241 13.68 7.73 11.79
CA GLY A 241 13.13 9.04 12.17
C GLY A 241 14.23 9.98 12.70
N TYR A 242 14.17 11.23 12.26
CA TYR A 242 15.12 12.32 12.48
C TYR A 242 16.49 12.17 11.80
N PRO A 243 17.01 13.28 11.22
CA PRO A 243 18.15 13.25 10.31
C PRO A 243 19.41 12.87 11.07
N CYS A 244 19.83 11.61 10.93
CA CYS A 244 21.24 11.30 11.09
C CYS A 244 21.90 11.58 9.74
N ALA A 245 22.80 12.56 9.71
CA ALA A 245 23.75 12.69 8.63
C ALA A 245 24.68 11.46 8.64
N THR A 246 24.20 10.34 8.11
CA THR A 246 25.09 9.29 7.62
C THR A 246 25.44 9.69 6.20
N ALA A 247 26.73 9.94 5.97
CA ALA A 247 27.28 10.11 4.64
C ALA A 247 26.74 8.97 3.75
N GLY A 248 25.80 9.34 2.88
CA GLY A 248 25.10 8.42 2.00
C GLY A 248 26.10 7.73 1.09
N LEU A 249 25.83 6.47 0.76
CA LEU A 249 26.51 5.81 -0.35
C LEU A 249 26.22 6.63 -1.60
N ASN A 250 27.21 7.38 -2.07
CA ASN A 250 27.11 8.14 -3.30
C ASN A 250 27.36 7.17 -4.46
N PHE A 251 26.39 7.05 -5.36
CA PHE A 251 26.53 6.25 -6.57
C PHE A 251 25.96 6.98 -7.77
N TYR A 252 26.56 6.80 -8.95
CA TYR A 252 26.14 7.47 -10.18
C TYR A 252 26.76 6.82 -11.44
N PRO A 253 26.11 6.94 -12.60
CA PRO A 253 24.75 7.43 -12.79
C PRO A 253 23.69 6.40 -12.37
N ASN A 254 22.44 6.84 -12.27
CA ASN A 254 21.24 6.00 -12.12
C ASN A 254 20.16 6.67 -12.98
N ALA A 255 19.96 6.36 -14.25
CA ALA A 255 20.29 5.17 -15.05
C ALA A 255 21.78 4.92 -15.38
N MET A 256 22.14 3.64 -15.37
CA MET A 256 23.46 3.11 -15.70
C MET A 256 23.51 2.78 -17.19
N ASP A 257 24.43 3.41 -17.92
CA ASP A 257 24.79 3.06 -19.29
C ASP A 257 26.24 2.56 -19.29
N GLY A 258 26.40 1.25 -19.18
CA GLY A 258 27.69 0.55 -19.22
C GLY A 258 28.51 0.62 -17.93
N GLU A 259 28.27 1.60 -17.05
CA GLU A 259 29.00 1.73 -15.78
C GLU A 259 28.16 2.26 -14.61
N LEU A 260 28.56 1.86 -13.40
CA LEU A 260 28.10 2.39 -12.12
C LEU A 260 29.30 2.78 -11.26
N ASN A 261 29.38 4.04 -10.85
CA ASN A 261 30.38 4.51 -9.91
C ASN A 261 29.83 4.45 -8.49
N LEU A 262 30.56 3.82 -7.57
CA LEU A 262 30.38 3.89 -6.12
C LEU A 262 31.46 4.78 -5.53
N ASP A 263 31.10 5.95 -5.01
CA ASP A 263 32.03 6.90 -4.41
C ASP A 263 32.15 6.66 -2.89
N LEU A 264 33.21 5.96 -2.51
CA LEU A 264 33.50 5.61 -1.12
C LEU A 264 34.63 6.45 -0.53
N ARG A 265 35.04 7.54 -1.19
CA ARG A 265 36.20 8.34 -0.75
C ARG A 265 36.01 9.00 0.61
N GLU A 266 34.77 9.33 0.95
CA GLU A 266 34.38 9.92 2.23
C GLU A 266 34.06 8.88 3.32
N LYS A 267 34.11 7.58 2.98
CA LYS A 267 33.89 6.50 3.93
C LYS A 267 35.18 6.20 4.73
N PRO A 268 35.08 5.73 6.00
CA PRO A 268 36.24 5.26 6.76
C PRO A 268 37.06 4.20 6.02
N ALA A 269 38.33 4.02 6.38
CA ALA A 269 39.14 2.95 5.80
C ALA A 269 38.57 1.57 6.20
N ASN A 270 37.99 0.87 5.22
CA ASN A 270 37.43 -0.47 5.37
C ASN A 270 37.30 -1.16 4.00
N THR A 271 37.04 -2.46 4.02
CA THR A 271 36.57 -3.21 2.86
C THR A 271 35.05 -3.22 2.84
N TYR A 272 34.47 -2.79 1.72
CA TYR A 272 33.03 -2.65 1.49
C TYR A 272 32.56 -3.64 0.43
N PRO A 273 31.87 -4.74 0.82
CA PRO A 273 31.23 -5.63 -0.11
C PRO A 273 30.03 -4.97 -0.80
N TYR A 274 29.83 -5.30 -2.07
CA TYR A 274 28.65 -4.93 -2.83
C TYR A 274 28.16 -6.09 -3.69
N GLN A 275 26.85 -6.13 -3.92
CA GLN A 275 26.16 -7.11 -4.76
C GLN A 275 25.08 -6.39 -5.57
N ILE A 276 24.81 -6.86 -6.78
CA ILE A 276 23.71 -6.37 -7.63
C ILE A 276 22.78 -7.55 -7.90
N PHE A 277 21.50 -7.34 -7.65
CA PHE A 277 20.42 -8.29 -7.91
C PHE A 277 19.51 -7.78 -9.01
N ASP A 278 18.94 -8.67 -9.82
CA ASP A 278 17.88 -8.32 -10.75
C ASP A 278 16.52 -8.14 -10.04
N ALA A 279 15.48 -7.79 -10.80
CA ALA A 279 14.12 -7.60 -10.30
C ALA A 279 13.51 -8.86 -9.64
N TYR A 280 14.05 -10.05 -9.92
CA TYR A 280 13.60 -11.32 -9.35
C TYR A 280 14.43 -11.75 -8.13
N GLY A 281 15.38 -10.93 -7.69
CA GLY A 281 16.26 -11.22 -6.55
C GLY A 281 17.37 -12.22 -6.89
N VAL A 282 17.68 -12.42 -8.18
CA VAL A 282 18.84 -13.20 -8.61
C VAL A 282 20.07 -12.31 -8.60
N MET A 283 21.13 -12.73 -7.90
CA MET A 283 22.39 -12.00 -7.88
C MET A 283 23.08 -12.09 -9.25
N VAL A 284 23.26 -10.95 -9.90
CA VAL A 284 23.87 -10.83 -11.23
C VAL A 284 25.32 -10.37 -11.18
N LEU A 285 25.71 -9.62 -10.14
CA LEU A 285 27.07 -9.12 -9.96
C LEU A 285 27.44 -9.04 -8.47
N SER A 286 28.71 -9.25 -8.14
CA SER A 286 29.23 -8.97 -6.79
C SER A 286 30.69 -8.54 -6.81
N GLY A 287 31.14 -7.88 -5.74
CA GLY A 287 32.53 -7.48 -5.56
C GLY A 287 32.77 -6.79 -4.24
N GLU A 288 33.97 -6.24 -4.09
CA GLU A 288 34.38 -5.47 -2.92
C GLU A 288 35.15 -4.22 -3.35
N SER A 289 35.11 -3.18 -2.52
CA SER A 289 35.90 -1.96 -2.72
C SER A 289 36.47 -1.45 -1.39
N GLN A 290 37.59 -0.74 -1.47
CA GLN A 290 38.08 0.08 -0.35
C GLN A 290 37.40 1.46 -0.38
N ASN A 291 37.79 2.36 0.52
CA ASN A 291 37.35 3.77 0.58
C ASN A 291 37.90 4.63 -0.58
N VAL A 292 37.58 4.24 -1.81
CA VAL A 292 37.99 4.87 -3.08
C VAL A 292 36.76 5.03 -3.99
N LEU A 293 36.92 5.73 -5.11
CA LEU A 293 35.94 5.70 -6.19
C LEU A 293 36.06 4.35 -6.91
N LYS A 294 34.98 3.57 -6.93
CA LYS A 294 34.90 2.26 -7.59
C LYS A 294 33.96 2.32 -8.77
N THR A 295 34.47 2.05 -9.97
CA THR A 295 33.64 1.84 -11.15
C THR A 295 33.32 0.35 -11.28
N ILE A 296 32.04 0.04 -11.46
CA ILE A 296 31.48 -1.28 -11.71
C ILE A 296 31.04 -1.30 -13.17
N ASP A 297 31.50 -2.28 -13.94
CA ASP A 297 31.07 -2.50 -15.32
C ASP A 297 29.68 -3.14 -15.31
N THR A 298 28.71 -2.45 -15.91
CA THR A 298 27.31 -2.90 -16.04
C THR A 298 26.93 -3.17 -17.49
N SER A 299 27.87 -3.11 -18.44
CA SER A 299 27.62 -3.32 -19.88
C SER A 299 27.11 -4.72 -20.25
N GLY A 300 27.25 -5.68 -19.34
CA GLY A 300 26.73 -7.04 -19.49
C GLY A 300 25.37 -7.29 -18.84
N LEU A 301 24.72 -6.26 -18.28
CA LEU A 301 23.36 -6.36 -17.73
C LEU A 301 22.33 -6.01 -18.81
N ASP A 302 21.20 -6.70 -18.81
CA ASP A 302 20.09 -6.35 -19.69
C ASP A 302 19.42 -5.04 -19.22
N GLU A 303 18.72 -4.34 -20.12
CA GLU A 303 17.91 -3.18 -19.72
C GLU A 303 16.85 -3.57 -18.69
N GLY A 304 16.74 -2.80 -17.62
CA GLY A 304 15.75 -3.08 -16.58
C GLY A 304 16.13 -2.64 -15.18
N LEU A 305 15.36 -3.15 -14.22
CA LEU A 305 15.44 -2.81 -12.81
C LEU A 305 16.39 -3.75 -12.06
N TYR A 306 17.30 -3.14 -11.29
CA TYR A 306 18.27 -3.84 -10.45
C TYR A 306 18.34 -3.24 -9.04
N PHE A 307 18.95 -3.97 -8.12
CA PHE A 307 19.14 -3.55 -6.72
C PHE A 307 20.60 -3.74 -6.29
N LEU A 308 21.25 -2.63 -5.95
CA LEU A 308 22.56 -2.62 -5.29
C LEU A 308 22.39 -2.89 -3.81
N HIS A 309 22.99 -3.97 -3.34
CA HIS A 309 23.20 -4.24 -1.93
C HIS A 309 24.63 -3.84 -1.57
N PHE A 310 24.78 -2.92 -0.62
CA PHE A 310 26.07 -2.43 -0.14
C PHE A 310 26.19 -2.68 1.36
N TYR A 311 27.32 -3.26 1.79
CA TYR A 311 27.53 -3.67 3.17
C TYR A 311 28.59 -2.78 3.84
N ASP A 312 28.22 -2.12 4.95
CA ASP A 312 29.08 -1.26 5.76
C ASP A 312 28.99 -1.69 7.22
N ASN A 313 30.05 -2.29 7.77
CA ASN A 313 30.10 -2.72 9.18
C ASN A 313 28.89 -3.59 9.63
N GLY A 314 28.41 -4.47 8.76
CA GLY A 314 27.25 -5.35 9.03
C GLY A 314 25.89 -4.70 8.78
N GLN A 315 25.85 -3.42 8.40
CA GLN A 315 24.65 -2.74 7.93
C GLN A 315 24.52 -2.90 6.41
N LEU A 316 23.33 -3.34 5.97
CA LEU A 316 22.98 -3.42 4.56
C LEU A 316 22.29 -2.12 4.12
N THR A 317 22.79 -1.51 3.05
CA THR A 317 22.12 -0.44 2.31
C THR A 317 21.67 -0.99 0.97
N ILE A 318 20.37 -0.86 0.65
CA ILE A 318 19.82 -1.26 -0.65
C ILE A 318 19.54 -0.01 -1.47
N LYS A 319 19.96 0.01 -2.74
CA LYS A 319 19.68 1.10 -3.69
C LYS A 319 19.13 0.54 -4.99
N GLN A 320 18.05 1.13 -5.46
CA GLN A 320 17.51 0.83 -6.78
C GLN A 320 18.43 1.38 -7.86
N LEU A 321 18.67 0.57 -8.88
CA LEU A 321 19.45 0.90 -10.06
C LEU A 321 18.58 0.64 -11.29
N LEU A 322 18.67 1.54 -12.27
CA LEU A 322 18.07 1.34 -13.59
C LEU A 322 19.21 1.15 -14.61
N VAL A 323 19.13 0.13 -15.47
CA VAL A 323 20.02 -0.03 -16.63
C VAL A 323 19.28 0.46 -17.87
N GLU A 324 19.87 1.44 -18.56
CA GLU A 324 19.39 1.95 -19.86
C GLU A 324 20.63 2.06 -20.78
N HIS A 325 20.69 1.22 -21.82
CA HIS A 325 21.75 1.22 -22.84
C HIS A 325 21.32 1.93 -24.14
#